data_AF-A0A4Z1CLN3-F1
#
_entry.id   AF-A0A4Z1CLN3-F1
#
_cell.length_a   1.000
_cell.length_b   1.000
_cell.length_c   1.000
_cell.angle_alpha   90.00
_cell.angle_beta   90.00
_cell.angle_gamma   90.00
#
_symmetry.space_group_name_H-M   'P 1'
#
loop_
_entity.id
_entity.type
_entity.pdbx_description
1 polymer ?
#
loop_
_entity_poly.entity_id
_entity_poly.type
_entity_poly.pdbx_seq_one_letter_code
_entity_poly.pdbx_strand_id
1 'polypeptide(L)'
;MTQNAQREAGYRWIGISVVAVALLGWLLALYSWSASSETDAELERQVALNGEATELDARIAALRSEVTQTETTREESSSELDDLQQRLIETQEAVASSEDQAQTMQEERDALEAEIAELTSQQNTLRDDIAQAQVQVAETSQEFADVGERLEQARRQEVEVQGSVSDLTSDVARLTEEASGAESRVQAAREAEASLEQRVAAARQDLEEIETARNTVEQSTETLVQRRDQLASQTAEAEGQMQHLQEQIVQLTQDLADRSERLVELQTSIADMQEEAAQPARAAASGLILGERYEAGPVLVTFSDQGTFEMANASSVEEVSGSYFLEEEMLTLSDATGDLGNAEFPMRCNIVADAAGFTLASEDGSCELLSGISFSRIGQ
;
A
#
# COMPACT_ATOMS: atom_id res chain seq x y z
N MET A 1 142.66 112.92 -47.44
CA MET A 1 143.53 113.33 -46.31
C MET A 1 144.82 112.51 -46.46
N THR A 2 146.00 113.07 -46.79
CA THR A 2 146.90 113.96 -45.99
C THR A 2 147.47 113.24 -44.75
N GLN A 3 148.77 113.19 -44.45
CA GLN A 3 150.02 113.83 -44.98
C GLN A 3 151.24 112.89 -44.69
N ASN A 4 152.41 112.95 -45.39
CA ASN A 4 153.64 113.78 -45.20
C ASN A 4 154.16 113.89 -43.73
N ALA A 5 155.47 113.98 -43.39
CA ALA A 5 156.77 114.06 -44.11
C ALA A 5 157.90 113.32 -43.29
N GLN A 6 159.24 113.52 -43.26
CA GLN A 6 160.34 114.38 -43.82
C GLN A 6 161.68 113.56 -43.59
N ARG A 7 162.80 113.60 -44.37
CA ARG A 7 163.95 114.56 -44.47
C ARG A 7 164.75 114.79 -43.16
N GLU A 8 166.07 115.15 -43.06
CA GLU A 8 167.27 115.41 -43.94
C GLU A 8 168.51 115.67 -43.00
N ALA A 9 169.81 115.88 -43.36
CA ALA A 9 170.71 115.70 -44.53
C ALA A 9 172.21 115.98 -44.19
N GLY A 10 173.17 115.50 -45.00
CA GLY A 10 174.57 116.01 -45.10
C GLY A 10 175.66 115.34 -44.23
N TYR A 11 176.98 115.59 -44.40
CA TYR A 11 177.72 116.35 -45.44
C TYR A 11 179.24 115.93 -45.54
N ARG A 12 180.05 116.63 -46.37
CA ARG A 12 181.45 116.32 -46.83
C ARG A 12 182.58 116.73 -45.83
N TRP A 13 183.85 116.25 -46.01
CA TRP A 13 185.02 117.03 -46.58
C TRP A 13 186.45 116.37 -46.55
N ILE A 14 187.08 116.18 -47.73
CA ILE A 14 188.49 116.40 -48.20
C ILE A 14 189.78 116.08 -47.35
N GLY A 15 190.80 115.43 -47.97
CA GLY A 15 192.19 115.98 -48.03
C GLY A 15 193.46 115.07 -47.98
N ILE A 16 194.29 115.11 -49.05
CA ILE A 16 195.80 115.14 -49.13
C ILE A 16 196.65 114.19 -48.23
N SER A 17 197.62 113.31 -48.62
CA SER A 17 198.37 112.88 -49.85
C SER A 17 199.88 113.26 -49.95
N VAL A 18 200.77 112.28 -50.28
CA VAL A 18 202.24 112.40 -50.62
C VAL A 18 203.15 112.71 -49.39
N VAL A 19 204.35 112.15 -49.11
CA VAL A 19 205.59 111.67 -49.83
C VAL A 19 206.05 110.31 -49.24
N ALA A 20 206.12 109.19 -49.96
CA ALA A 20 207.19 108.63 -50.84
C ALA A 20 208.40 107.88 -50.18
N VAL A 21 208.79 106.77 -50.82
CA VAL A 21 210.03 105.95 -50.67
C VAL A 21 210.28 105.18 -49.34
N ALA A 22 209.22 104.63 -48.74
CA ALA A 22 209.28 103.34 -48.00
C ALA A 22 208.68 102.18 -48.83
N LEU A 23 208.65 102.35 -50.16
CA LEU A 23 207.52 101.92 -51.00
C LEU A 23 207.59 100.51 -51.61
N LEU A 24 208.64 99.70 -51.40
CA LEU A 24 208.76 98.39 -52.07
C LEU A 24 208.83 97.18 -51.14
N GLY A 25 209.04 97.37 -49.83
CA GLY A 25 209.02 96.26 -48.86
C GLY A 25 207.63 95.86 -48.37
N TRP A 26 206.70 96.81 -48.26
CA TRP A 26 205.36 96.59 -47.68
C TRP A 26 204.25 96.31 -48.70
N LEU A 27 204.46 96.61 -49.98
CA LEU A 27 203.41 96.50 -51.00
C LEU A 27 203.05 95.05 -51.39
N LEU A 28 203.91 94.07 -51.08
CA LEU A 28 203.64 92.65 -51.33
C LEU A 28 202.90 91.94 -50.16
N ALA A 29 203.00 92.45 -48.93
CA ALA A 29 202.35 91.85 -47.77
C ALA A 29 200.89 92.31 -47.58
N LEU A 30 200.55 93.53 -48.02
CA LEU A 30 199.18 94.06 -47.94
C LEU A 30 198.25 93.46 -49.00
N TYR A 31 198.77 93.11 -50.18
CA TYR A 31 197.96 92.58 -51.29
C TYR A 31 197.32 91.21 -50.97
N SER A 32 197.98 90.38 -50.16
CA SER A 32 197.41 89.09 -49.72
C SER A 32 196.40 89.21 -48.57
N TRP A 33 196.24 90.39 -47.97
CA TRP A 33 195.30 90.61 -46.86
C TRP A 33 194.07 91.41 -47.29
N SER A 34 194.20 92.35 -48.24
CA SER A 34 193.05 93.06 -48.83
C SER A 34 192.28 92.26 -49.89
N ALA A 35 192.61 90.97 -50.08
CA ALA A 35 191.94 90.06 -51.01
C ALA A 35 191.13 88.95 -50.30
N SER A 36 191.13 88.93 -48.96
CA SER A 36 190.45 87.91 -48.14
C SER A 36 189.36 88.46 -47.23
N SER A 37 189.05 89.76 -47.30
CA SER A 37 188.05 90.44 -46.46
C SER A 37 186.80 90.90 -47.23
N GLU A 38 186.74 90.66 -48.55
CA GLU A 38 185.62 91.05 -49.42
C GLU A 38 184.68 89.87 -49.73
N THR A 39 185.07 88.64 -49.34
CA THR A 39 184.27 87.42 -49.49
C THR A 39 183.21 87.23 -48.41
N ASP A 40 183.46 87.71 -47.18
CA ASP A 40 182.60 87.40 -46.02
C ASP A 40 181.27 88.18 -46.04
N ALA A 41 181.29 89.44 -46.50
CA ALA A 41 180.09 90.28 -46.54
C ALA A 41 179.06 89.82 -47.61
N GLU A 42 179.53 89.28 -48.73
CA GLU A 42 178.66 88.64 -49.73
C GLU A 42 178.17 87.28 -49.23
N LEU A 43 178.98 86.56 -48.43
CA LEU A 43 178.55 85.35 -47.72
C LEU A 43 177.43 85.65 -46.72
N GLU A 44 177.53 86.68 -45.88
CA GLU A 44 176.44 87.04 -44.94
C GLU A 44 175.15 87.40 -45.69
N ARG A 45 175.23 88.08 -46.84
CA ARG A 45 174.04 88.42 -47.65
C ARG A 45 173.41 87.18 -48.29
N GLN A 46 174.23 86.23 -48.76
CA GLN A 46 173.75 84.95 -49.26
C GLN A 46 173.25 84.03 -48.14
N VAL A 47 173.81 84.09 -46.93
CA VAL A 47 173.31 83.38 -45.74
C VAL A 47 171.99 83.97 -45.25
N ALA A 48 171.80 85.30 -45.31
CA ALA A 48 170.52 85.93 -45.01
C ALA A 48 169.43 85.53 -46.01
N LEU A 49 169.74 85.53 -47.32
CA LEU A 49 168.81 85.08 -48.36
C LEU A 49 168.55 83.57 -48.33
N ASN A 50 169.55 82.74 -47.98
CA ASN A 50 169.32 81.32 -47.71
C ASN A 50 168.51 81.11 -46.42
N GLY A 51 168.69 81.97 -45.40
CA GLY A 51 167.90 81.97 -44.18
C GLY A 51 166.42 82.26 -44.47
N GLU A 52 166.14 83.34 -45.20
CA GLU A 52 164.79 83.70 -45.65
C GLU A 52 164.20 82.63 -46.58
N ALA A 53 165.00 82.04 -47.48
CA ALA A 53 164.58 80.91 -48.31
C ALA A 53 164.28 79.64 -47.50
N THR A 54 165.09 79.30 -46.49
CA THR A 54 164.82 78.15 -45.60
C THR A 54 163.66 78.39 -44.65
N GLU A 55 163.38 79.64 -44.24
CA GLU A 55 162.15 79.96 -43.51
C GLU A 55 160.92 79.89 -44.45
N LEU A 56 161.05 80.33 -45.71
CA LEU A 56 160.00 80.11 -46.71
C LEU A 56 159.77 78.62 -46.99
N ASP A 57 160.81 77.81 -47.15
CA ASP A 57 160.68 76.35 -47.33
C ASP A 57 160.09 75.68 -46.07
N ALA A 58 160.45 76.13 -44.87
CA ALA A 58 159.84 75.67 -43.63
C ALA A 58 158.36 76.06 -43.53
N ARG A 59 157.99 77.28 -43.92
CA ARG A 59 156.59 77.74 -44.02
C ARG A 59 155.82 77.00 -45.12
N ILE A 60 156.45 76.69 -46.26
CA ILE A 60 155.86 75.89 -47.34
C ILE A 60 155.69 74.44 -46.91
N ALA A 61 156.63 73.86 -46.15
CA ALA A 61 156.49 72.54 -45.56
C ALA A 61 155.37 72.49 -44.49
N ALA A 62 155.29 73.50 -43.63
CA ALA A 62 154.21 73.65 -42.66
C ALA A 62 152.84 73.81 -43.36
N LEU A 63 152.72 74.71 -44.34
CA LEU A 63 151.51 74.90 -45.14
C LEU A 63 151.13 73.65 -45.95
N ARG A 64 152.10 72.88 -46.47
CA ARG A 64 151.82 71.56 -47.08
C ARG A 64 151.28 70.57 -46.06
N SER A 65 151.85 70.51 -44.86
CA SER A 65 151.35 69.66 -43.78
C SER A 65 149.96 70.08 -43.30
N GLU A 66 149.68 71.39 -43.24
CA GLU A 66 148.38 71.98 -42.89
C GLU A 66 147.34 71.71 -43.99
N VAL A 67 147.71 71.82 -45.26
CA VAL A 67 146.88 71.42 -46.40
C VAL A 67 146.56 69.93 -46.34
N THR A 68 147.55 69.04 -46.20
CA THR A 68 147.30 67.59 -46.11
C THR A 68 146.46 67.22 -44.88
N GLN A 69 146.68 67.88 -43.73
CA GLN A 69 145.83 67.67 -42.55
C GLN A 69 144.39 68.17 -42.79
N THR A 70 144.22 69.30 -43.48
CA THR A 70 142.91 69.83 -43.87
C THR A 70 142.22 68.93 -44.91
N GLU A 71 142.98 68.32 -45.82
CA GLU A 71 142.50 67.33 -46.78
C GLU A 71 142.03 66.06 -46.06
N THR A 72 142.82 65.50 -45.14
CA THR A 72 142.41 64.36 -44.31
C THR A 72 141.15 64.66 -43.50
N THR A 73 141.09 65.77 -42.76
CA THR A 73 139.90 66.14 -41.98
C THR A 73 138.69 66.46 -42.86
N ARG A 74 138.89 66.89 -44.11
CA ARG A 74 137.81 67.04 -45.10
C ARG A 74 137.31 65.70 -45.62
N GLU A 75 138.19 64.72 -45.84
CA GLU A 75 137.81 63.35 -46.23
C GLU A 75 137.08 62.64 -45.08
N GLU A 76 137.57 62.77 -43.83
CA GLU A 76 136.90 62.32 -42.61
C GLU A 76 135.50 62.96 -42.49
N SER A 77 135.39 64.29 -42.60
CA SER A 77 134.11 65.01 -42.55
C SER A 77 133.16 64.61 -43.69
N SER A 78 133.68 64.28 -44.88
CA SER A 78 132.87 63.79 -45.99
C SER A 78 132.30 62.41 -45.67
N SER A 79 133.13 61.50 -45.14
CA SER A 79 132.68 60.16 -44.74
C SER A 79 131.69 60.18 -43.57
N GLU A 80 131.83 61.13 -42.63
CA GLU A 80 130.84 61.34 -41.56
C GLU A 80 129.51 61.90 -42.10
N LEU A 81 129.56 62.81 -43.09
CA LEU A 81 128.35 63.31 -43.75
C LEU A 81 127.65 62.21 -44.56
N ASP A 82 128.40 61.34 -45.23
CA ASP A 82 127.85 60.19 -45.97
C ASP A 82 127.20 59.15 -45.02
N ASP A 83 127.83 58.82 -43.88
CA ASP A 83 127.23 57.97 -42.81
C ASP A 83 125.95 58.60 -42.25
N LEU A 84 126.01 59.88 -41.87
CA LEU A 84 124.85 60.59 -41.34
C LEU A 84 123.71 60.71 -42.35
N GLN A 85 124.03 60.85 -43.65
CA GLN A 85 123.02 60.87 -44.71
C GLN A 85 122.41 59.48 -44.94
N GLN A 86 123.20 58.40 -44.93
CA GLN A 86 122.67 57.04 -45.00
C GLN A 86 121.75 56.75 -43.80
N ARG A 87 122.20 57.07 -42.58
CA ARG A 87 121.43 56.83 -41.35
C ARG A 87 120.20 57.73 -41.24
N LEU A 88 120.20 58.91 -41.85
CA LEU A 88 118.99 59.72 -42.02
C LEU A 88 117.96 58.99 -42.89
N ILE A 89 118.38 58.40 -44.02
CA ILE A 89 117.50 57.64 -44.91
C ILE A 89 116.96 56.39 -44.20
N GLU A 90 117.82 55.59 -43.58
CA GLU A 90 117.43 54.40 -42.79
C GLU A 90 116.45 54.76 -41.67
N THR A 91 116.64 55.90 -40.99
CA THR A 91 115.72 56.39 -39.96
C THR A 91 114.40 56.85 -40.55
N GLN A 92 114.38 57.49 -41.73
CA GLN A 92 113.16 57.90 -42.43
C GLN A 92 112.34 56.69 -42.89
N GLU A 93 112.98 55.65 -43.44
CA GLU A 93 112.33 54.39 -43.80
C GLU A 93 111.78 53.65 -42.58
N ALA A 94 112.53 53.62 -41.47
CA ALA A 94 112.07 53.03 -40.21
C ALA A 94 110.89 53.79 -39.58
N VAL A 95 110.88 55.13 -39.66
CA VAL A 95 109.74 55.95 -39.20
C VAL A 95 108.51 55.68 -40.07
N ALA A 96 108.63 55.72 -41.40
CA ALA A 96 107.51 55.44 -42.30
C ALA A 96 106.92 54.04 -42.06
N SER A 97 107.77 53.01 -41.92
CA SER A 97 107.30 51.66 -41.60
C SER A 97 106.63 51.56 -40.22
N SER A 98 107.05 52.38 -39.25
CA SER A 98 106.39 52.47 -37.94
C SER A 98 105.07 53.24 -37.99
N GLU A 99 104.91 54.19 -38.90
CA GLU A 99 103.66 54.92 -39.14
C GLU A 99 102.63 54.00 -39.82
N ASP A 100 103.03 53.24 -40.85
CA ASP A 100 102.20 52.20 -41.50
C ASP A 100 101.73 51.14 -40.48
N GLN A 101 102.62 50.67 -39.60
CA GLN A 101 102.28 49.72 -38.54
C GLN A 101 101.33 50.33 -37.49
N ALA A 102 101.51 51.60 -37.13
CA ALA A 102 100.63 52.30 -36.20
C ALA A 102 99.22 52.53 -36.79
N GLN A 103 99.14 52.84 -38.09
CA GLN A 103 97.86 52.90 -38.80
C GLN A 103 97.19 51.53 -38.85
N THR A 104 97.92 50.47 -39.20
CA THR A 104 97.39 49.10 -39.26
C THR A 104 96.81 48.66 -37.91
N MET A 105 97.54 48.87 -36.81
CA MET A 105 97.06 48.56 -35.46
C MET A 105 95.88 49.44 -35.00
N GLN A 106 95.72 50.64 -35.57
CA GLN A 106 94.55 51.48 -35.30
C GLN A 106 93.32 50.97 -36.07
N GLU A 107 93.47 50.58 -37.33
CA GLU A 107 92.40 49.97 -38.13
C GLU A 107 91.93 48.62 -37.53
N GLU A 108 92.86 47.80 -37.04
CA GLU A 108 92.55 46.57 -36.28
C GLU A 108 91.81 46.86 -34.96
N ARG A 109 92.22 47.91 -34.22
CA ARG A 109 91.52 48.33 -32.99
C ARG A 109 90.10 48.78 -33.29
N ASP A 110 89.91 49.66 -34.27
CA ASP A 110 88.60 50.21 -34.60
C ASP A 110 87.63 49.11 -35.09
N ALA A 111 88.14 48.09 -35.80
CA ALA A 111 87.38 46.91 -36.17
C ALA A 111 87.00 46.04 -34.95
N LEU A 112 87.92 45.80 -34.01
CA LEU A 112 87.65 45.05 -32.78
C LEU A 112 86.69 45.78 -31.84
N GLU A 113 86.76 47.11 -31.73
CA GLU A 113 85.80 47.91 -30.96
C GLU A 113 84.39 47.83 -31.57
N ALA A 114 84.26 47.79 -32.89
CA ALA A 114 83.00 47.54 -33.57
C ALA A 114 82.45 46.12 -33.34
N GLU A 115 83.29 45.08 -33.40
CA GLU A 115 82.89 43.70 -33.10
C GLU A 115 82.44 43.54 -31.64
N ILE A 116 83.16 44.15 -30.68
CA ILE A 116 82.80 44.15 -29.26
C ILE A 116 81.44 44.87 -29.03
N ALA A 117 81.18 45.97 -29.73
CA ALA A 117 79.90 46.67 -29.64
C ALA A 117 78.74 45.80 -30.16
N GLU A 118 78.91 45.13 -31.30
CA GLU A 118 77.90 44.23 -31.89
C GLU A 118 77.67 42.98 -31.02
N LEU A 119 78.73 42.32 -30.54
CA LEU A 119 78.62 41.20 -29.61
C LEU A 119 77.94 41.60 -28.29
N THR A 120 78.18 42.83 -27.80
CA THR A 120 77.49 43.38 -26.61
C THR A 120 76.00 43.61 -26.90
N SER A 121 75.65 44.11 -28.09
CA SER A 121 74.27 44.26 -28.56
C SER A 121 73.55 42.90 -28.58
N GLN A 122 74.11 41.91 -29.28
CA GLN A 122 73.58 40.55 -29.36
C GLN A 122 73.44 39.88 -27.98
N GLN A 123 74.42 40.08 -27.09
CA GLN A 123 74.38 39.53 -25.73
C GLN A 123 73.24 40.15 -24.89
N ASN A 124 72.86 41.39 -25.13
CA ASN A 124 71.73 42.02 -24.46
C ASN A 124 70.39 41.53 -25.02
N THR A 125 70.24 41.46 -26.36
CA THR A 125 69.06 40.84 -27.00
C THR A 125 68.83 39.42 -26.48
N LEU A 126 69.87 38.59 -26.41
CA LEU A 126 69.78 37.22 -25.89
C LEU A 126 69.42 37.16 -24.40
N ARG A 127 69.76 38.18 -23.58
CA ARG A 127 69.30 38.26 -22.18
C ARG A 127 67.82 38.58 -22.11
N ASP A 128 67.35 39.52 -22.92
CA ASP A 128 65.95 39.95 -22.95
C ASP A 128 65.05 38.81 -23.50
N ASP A 129 65.49 38.11 -24.56
CA ASP A 129 64.84 36.90 -25.08
C ASP A 129 64.74 35.80 -24.00
N ILE A 130 65.82 35.54 -23.26
CA ILE A 130 65.83 34.55 -22.16
C ILE A 130 64.89 34.99 -21.03
N ALA A 131 64.86 36.27 -20.67
CA ALA A 131 63.95 36.78 -19.64
C ALA A 131 62.49 36.66 -20.08
N GLN A 132 62.18 37.01 -21.34
CA GLN A 132 60.83 36.87 -21.89
C GLN A 132 60.40 35.40 -21.97
N ALA A 133 61.28 34.49 -22.40
CA ALA A 133 61.02 33.06 -22.43
C ALA A 133 60.77 32.48 -21.02
N GLN A 134 61.49 32.95 -19.99
CA GLN A 134 61.25 32.55 -18.59
C GLN A 134 59.87 33.00 -18.09
N VAL A 135 59.42 34.20 -18.45
CA VAL A 135 58.06 34.69 -18.14
C VAL A 135 57.01 33.83 -18.84
N GLN A 136 57.13 33.61 -20.15
CA GLN A 136 56.18 32.79 -20.91
C GLN A 136 56.10 31.35 -20.39
N VAL A 137 57.22 30.75 -19.98
CA VAL A 137 57.24 29.41 -19.36
C VAL A 137 56.54 29.40 -18.00
N ALA A 138 56.69 30.45 -17.19
CA ALA A 138 55.99 30.58 -15.91
C ALA A 138 54.47 30.75 -16.11
N GLU A 139 54.05 31.63 -17.03
CA GLU A 139 52.64 31.85 -17.39
C GLU A 139 52.01 30.56 -17.93
N THR A 140 52.65 29.92 -18.92
CA THR A 140 52.18 28.64 -19.50
C THR A 140 52.09 27.53 -18.45
N SER A 141 53.03 27.48 -17.49
CA SER A 141 52.99 26.50 -16.38
C SER A 141 51.81 26.75 -15.43
N GLN A 142 51.45 28.02 -15.21
CA GLN A 142 50.29 28.40 -14.41
C GLN A 142 48.96 28.09 -15.15
N GLU A 143 48.89 28.31 -16.47
CA GLU A 143 47.74 27.91 -17.29
C GLU A 143 47.53 26.38 -17.26
N PHE A 144 48.60 25.58 -17.37
CA PHE A 144 48.49 24.13 -17.23
C PHE A 144 48.03 23.68 -15.83
N ALA A 145 48.36 24.44 -14.77
CA ALA A 145 47.87 24.17 -13.42
C ALA A 145 46.37 24.46 -13.28
N ASP A 146 45.88 25.61 -13.76
CA ASP A 146 44.45 25.96 -13.79
C ASP A 146 43.63 24.96 -14.61
N VAL A 147 44.08 24.63 -15.83
CA VAL A 147 43.44 23.62 -16.69
C VAL A 147 43.44 22.24 -16.01
N GLY A 148 44.51 21.89 -15.28
CA GLY A 148 44.58 20.66 -14.49
C GLY A 148 43.57 20.60 -13.35
N GLU A 149 43.44 21.67 -12.55
CA GLU A 149 42.46 21.78 -11.47
C GLU A 149 41.02 21.73 -12.00
N ARG A 150 40.74 22.47 -13.07
CA ARG A 150 39.43 22.49 -13.73
C ARG A 150 39.06 21.15 -14.35
N LEU A 151 40.01 20.41 -14.91
CA LEU A 151 39.78 19.05 -15.42
C LEU A 151 39.47 18.05 -14.30
N GLU A 152 40.17 18.15 -13.17
CA GLU A 152 39.91 17.33 -11.98
C GLU A 152 38.55 17.66 -11.35
N GLN A 153 38.17 18.95 -11.27
CA GLN A 153 36.84 19.38 -10.84
C GLN A 153 35.75 18.82 -11.77
N ALA A 154 35.93 18.93 -13.09
CA ALA A 154 34.97 18.43 -14.08
C ALA A 154 34.80 16.91 -13.99
N ARG A 155 35.87 16.14 -13.75
CA ARG A 155 35.80 14.68 -13.54
C ARG A 155 35.03 14.30 -12.28
N ARG A 156 35.19 15.06 -11.18
CA ARG A 156 34.40 14.82 -9.95
C ARG A 156 32.91 15.08 -10.20
N GLN A 157 32.58 16.16 -10.89
CA GLN A 157 31.21 16.47 -11.29
C GLN A 157 30.63 15.42 -12.25
N GLU A 158 31.43 14.89 -13.18
CA GLU A 158 31.03 13.79 -14.07
C GLU A 158 30.65 12.54 -13.28
N VAL A 159 31.46 12.13 -12.30
CA VAL A 159 31.17 10.97 -11.43
C VAL A 159 29.93 11.21 -10.56
N GLU A 160 29.76 12.41 -10.01
CA GLU A 160 28.58 12.81 -9.21
C GLU A 160 27.29 12.78 -10.04
N VAL A 161 27.33 13.26 -11.29
CA VAL A 161 26.20 13.22 -12.23
C VAL A 161 25.91 11.79 -12.68
N GLN A 162 26.93 10.96 -12.97
CA GLN A 162 26.74 9.55 -13.31
C GLN A 162 26.09 8.76 -12.16
N GLY A 163 26.52 9.00 -10.92
CA GLY A 163 25.85 8.44 -9.72
C GLY A 163 24.39 8.88 -9.62
N SER A 164 24.14 10.19 -9.71
CA SER A 164 22.78 10.76 -9.67
C SER A 164 21.83 10.19 -10.74
N VAL A 165 22.35 9.91 -11.94
CA VAL A 165 21.58 9.27 -13.03
C VAL A 165 21.30 7.80 -12.74
N SER A 166 22.25 7.07 -12.12
CA SER A 166 22.05 5.68 -11.69
C SER A 166 20.95 5.59 -10.62
N ASP A 167 21.03 6.43 -9.58
CA ASP A 167 20.08 6.44 -8.47
C ASP A 167 18.67 6.82 -8.96
N LEU A 168 18.55 7.87 -9.78
CA LEU A 168 17.27 8.28 -10.38
C LEU A 168 16.67 7.18 -11.29
N THR A 169 17.51 6.41 -11.99
CA THR A 169 17.04 5.26 -12.80
C THR A 169 16.51 4.15 -11.91
N SER A 170 17.14 3.88 -10.77
CA SER A 170 16.66 2.91 -9.78
C SER A 170 15.32 3.33 -9.17
N ASP A 171 15.17 4.61 -8.81
CA ASP A 171 13.93 5.15 -8.27
C ASP A 171 12.78 5.14 -9.29
N VAL A 172 13.04 5.43 -10.57
CA VAL A 172 12.04 5.30 -11.65
C VAL A 172 11.57 3.85 -11.79
N ALA A 173 12.48 2.87 -11.72
CA ALA A 173 12.12 1.46 -11.78
C ALA A 173 11.23 1.05 -10.58
N ARG A 174 11.63 1.43 -9.36
CA ARG A 174 10.88 1.18 -8.12
C ARG A 174 9.49 1.82 -8.15
N LEU A 175 9.39 3.09 -8.53
CA LEU A 175 8.11 3.81 -8.65
C LEU A 175 7.19 3.20 -9.73
N THR A 176 7.76 2.62 -10.79
CA THR A 176 6.98 1.90 -11.81
C THR A 176 6.39 0.61 -11.25
N GLU A 177 7.16 -0.17 -10.48
CA GLU A 177 6.66 -1.38 -9.80
C GLU A 177 5.59 -1.05 -8.74
N GLU A 178 5.81 0.00 -7.93
CA GLU A 178 4.84 0.51 -6.96
C GLU A 178 3.52 0.96 -7.63
N ALA A 179 3.60 1.59 -8.81
CA ALA A 179 2.44 2.00 -9.59
C ALA A 179 1.64 0.80 -10.13
N SER A 180 2.28 -0.15 -10.82
CA SER A 180 1.60 -1.36 -11.32
C SER A 180 1.04 -2.23 -10.17
N GLY A 181 1.71 -2.24 -9.02
CA GLY A 181 1.20 -2.84 -7.79
C GLY A 181 0.02 -2.08 -7.16
N ALA A 182 -0.09 -0.77 -7.37
CA ALA A 182 -1.27 0.01 -6.98
C ALA A 182 -2.46 -0.22 -7.95
N GLU A 183 -2.22 -0.19 -9.26
CA GLU A 183 -3.24 -0.46 -10.29
C GLU A 183 -3.87 -1.86 -10.11
N SER A 184 -3.03 -2.87 -9.87
CA SER A 184 -3.47 -4.24 -9.61
C SER A 184 -4.36 -4.34 -8.36
N ARG A 185 -4.07 -3.57 -7.29
CA ARG A 185 -4.90 -3.49 -6.08
C ARG A 185 -6.22 -2.76 -6.33
N VAL A 186 -6.23 -1.70 -7.17
CA VAL A 186 -7.45 -0.99 -7.57
C VAL A 186 -8.37 -1.90 -8.40
N GLN A 187 -7.81 -2.70 -9.30
CA GLN A 187 -8.60 -3.65 -10.09
C GLN A 187 -9.20 -4.76 -9.21
N ALA A 188 -8.41 -5.37 -8.33
CA ALA A 188 -8.91 -6.37 -7.38
C ALA A 188 -9.98 -5.80 -6.42
N ALA A 189 -9.86 -4.53 -6.02
CA ALA A 189 -10.87 -3.85 -5.20
C ALA A 189 -12.21 -3.68 -5.95
N ARG A 190 -12.18 -3.31 -7.24
CA ARG A 190 -13.38 -3.20 -8.09
C ARG A 190 -14.07 -4.55 -8.33
N GLU A 191 -13.30 -5.62 -8.50
CA GLU A 191 -13.83 -6.97 -8.64
C GLU A 191 -14.49 -7.46 -7.34
N ALA A 192 -13.90 -7.13 -6.18
CA ALA A 192 -14.50 -7.39 -4.88
C ALA A 192 -15.77 -6.54 -4.63
N GLU A 193 -15.79 -5.28 -5.07
CA GLU A 193 -16.94 -4.38 -4.99
C GLU A 193 -18.12 -4.93 -5.81
N ALA A 194 -17.92 -5.25 -7.10
CA ALA A 194 -18.95 -5.84 -7.95
C ALA A 194 -19.47 -7.19 -7.40
N SER A 195 -18.60 -8.01 -6.82
CA SER A 195 -19.00 -9.26 -6.15
C SER A 195 -19.87 -9.00 -4.90
N LEU A 196 -19.58 -7.94 -4.14
CA LEU A 196 -20.39 -7.53 -3.00
C LEU A 196 -21.74 -6.96 -3.44
N GLU A 197 -21.79 -6.16 -4.51
CA GLU A 197 -23.05 -5.67 -5.08
C GLU A 197 -23.95 -6.83 -5.53
N GLN A 198 -23.40 -7.83 -6.25
CA GLN A 198 -24.16 -9.01 -6.66
C GLN A 198 -24.69 -9.80 -5.45
N ARG A 199 -23.90 -9.92 -4.38
CA ARG A 199 -24.34 -10.58 -3.13
C ARG A 199 -25.42 -9.80 -2.39
N VAL A 200 -25.37 -8.46 -2.42
CA VAL A 200 -26.42 -7.59 -1.85
C VAL A 200 -27.71 -7.67 -2.68
N ALA A 201 -27.61 -7.79 -4.01
CA ALA A 201 -28.77 -8.01 -4.88
C ALA A 201 -29.43 -9.38 -4.60
N ALA A 202 -28.64 -10.46 -4.53
CA ALA A 202 -29.15 -11.79 -4.17
C ALA A 202 -29.82 -11.81 -2.79
N ALA A 203 -29.16 -11.24 -1.77
CA ALA A 203 -29.71 -11.19 -0.41
C ALA A 203 -31.00 -10.34 -0.28
N ARG A 204 -31.30 -9.45 -1.24
CA ARG A 204 -32.60 -8.76 -1.32
C ARG A 204 -33.68 -9.65 -1.93
N GLN A 205 -33.35 -10.38 -3.01
CA GLN A 205 -34.27 -11.38 -3.58
C GLN A 205 -34.61 -12.47 -2.54
N ASP A 206 -33.61 -12.98 -1.81
CA ASP A 206 -33.81 -13.96 -0.74
C ASP A 206 -34.81 -13.44 0.32
N LEU A 207 -34.76 -12.15 0.67
CA LEU A 207 -35.70 -11.52 1.60
C LEU A 207 -37.11 -11.41 1.02
N GLU A 208 -37.27 -11.00 -0.24
CA GLU A 208 -38.57 -10.92 -0.93
C GLU A 208 -39.23 -12.32 -1.06
N GLU A 209 -38.44 -13.36 -1.30
CA GLU A 209 -38.89 -14.75 -1.30
C GLU A 209 -39.29 -15.24 0.11
N ILE A 210 -38.52 -14.90 1.14
CA ILE A 210 -38.83 -15.22 2.54
C ILE A 210 -40.11 -14.51 3.02
N GLU A 211 -40.31 -13.24 2.68
CA GLU A 211 -41.55 -12.51 3.00
C GLU A 211 -42.77 -13.13 2.29
N THR A 212 -42.61 -13.52 1.02
CA THR A 212 -43.66 -14.20 0.25
C THR A 212 -44.01 -15.58 0.84
N ALA A 213 -43.00 -16.35 1.25
CA ALA A 213 -43.19 -17.63 1.93
C ALA A 213 -43.85 -17.45 3.30
N ARG A 214 -43.45 -16.44 4.09
CA ARG A 214 -44.07 -16.10 5.38
C ARG A 214 -45.56 -15.79 5.20
N ASN A 215 -45.91 -14.91 4.27
CA ASN A 215 -47.31 -14.53 4.02
C ASN A 215 -48.17 -15.76 3.64
N THR A 216 -47.60 -16.69 2.87
CA THR A 216 -48.25 -17.95 2.49
C THR A 216 -48.45 -18.88 3.69
N VAL A 217 -47.46 -18.98 4.58
CA VAL A 217 -47.56 -19.77 5.82
C VAL A 217 -48.60 -19.17 6.78
N GLU A 218 -48.64 -17.84 6.93
CA GLU A 218 -49.63 -17.14 7.75
C GLU A 218 -51.06 -17.38 7.23
N GLN A 219 -51.30 -17.24 5.93
CA GLN A 219 -52.60 -17.55 5.31
C GLN A 219 -53.00 -19.03 5.44
N SER A 220 -52.04 -19.96 5.35
CA SER A 220 -52.30 -21.39 5.57
C SER A 220 -52.67 -21.68 7.03
N THR A 221 -52.08 -20.94 7.97
CA THR A 221 -52.36 -21.05 9.41
C THR A 221 -53.74 -20.51 9.74
N GLU A 222 -54.14 -19.37 9.16
CA GLU A 222 -55.51 -18.84 9.28
C GLU A 222 -56.53 -19.84 8.73
N THR A 223 -56.27 -20.43 7.55
CA THR A 223 -57.14 -21.44 6.93
C THR A 223 -57.29 -22.69 7.81
N LEU A 224 -56.22 -23.13 8.47
CA LEU A 224 -56.24 -24.26 9.41
C LEU A 224 -56.97 -23.92 10.71
N VAL A 225 -56.86 -22.69 11.20
CA VAL A 225 -57.62 -22.17 12.35
C VAL A 225 -59.12 -22.14 12.04
N GLN A 226 -59.52 -21.57 10.89
CA GLN A 226 -60.92 -21.56 10.46
C GLN A 226 -61.50 -22.99 10.32
N ARG A 227 -60.73 -23.93 9.77
CA ARG A 227 -61.13 -25.36 9.68
C ARG A 227 -61.25 -26.03 11.05
N ARG A 228 -60.32 -25.78 11.98
CA ARG A 228 -60.39 -26.27 13.36
C ARG A 228 -61.69 -25.80 14.04
N ASP A 229 -62.02 -24.53 13.89
CA ASP A 229 -63.18 -23.93 14.56
C ASP A 229 -64.50 -24.39 13.93
N GLN A 230 -64.53 -24.59 12.60
CA GLN A 230 -65.64 -25.26 11.91
C GLN A 230 -65.82 -26.70 12.41
N LEU A 231 -64.74 -27.49 12.50
CA LEU A 231 -64.79 -28.88 12.99
C LEU A 231 -65.25 -28.94 14.45
N ALA A 232 -64.78 -28.04 15.32
CA ALA A 232 -65.23 -27.94 16.70
C ALA A 232 -66.73 -27.63 16.81
N SER A 233 -67.24 -26.71 15.98
CA SER A 233 -68.69 -26.43 15.89
C SER A 233 -69.49 -27.64 15.41
N GLN A 234 -69.00 -28.37 14.41
CA GLN A 234 -69.63 -29.60 13.91
C GLN A 234 -69.61 -30.73 14.95
N THR A 235 -68.55 -30.85 15.76
CA THR A 235 -68.48 -31.80 16.87
C THR A 235 -69.51 -31.45 17.94
N ALA A 236 -69.59 -30.19 18.37
CA ALA A 236 -70.58 -29.75 19.36
C ALA A 236 -72.04 -29.93 18.87
N GLU A 237 -72.30 -29.70 17.58
CA GLU A 237 -73.61 -29.96 16.97
C GLU A 237 -73.95 -31.47 16.98
N ALA A 238 -72.99 -32.33 16.60
CA ALA A 238 -73.17 -33.79 16.64
C ALA A 238 -73.34 -34.33 18.07
N GLU A 239 -72.64 -33.77 19.06
CA GLU A 239 -72.82 -34.08 20.49
C GLU A 239 -74.22 -33.69 20.97
N GLY A 240 -74.73 -32.51 20.55
CA GLY A 240 -76.11 -32.09 20.82
C GLY A 240 -77.16 -33.00 20.18
N GLN A 241 -76.94 -33.42 18.92
CA GLN A 241 -77.79 -34.39 18.24
C GLN A 241 -77.78 -35.75 18.96
N MET A 242 -76.62 -36.21 19.45
CA MET A 242 -76.50 -37.44 20.23
C MET A 242 -77.21 -37.36 21.59
N GLN A 243 -77.15 -36.22 22.27
CA GLN A 243 -77.93 -35.99 23.50
C GLN A 243 -79.42 -36.05 23.21
N HIS A 244 -79.90 -35.36 22.18
CA HIS A 244 -81.32 -35.36 21.82
C HIS A 244 -81.82 -36.75 21.38
N LEU A 245 -81.01 -37.53 20.67
CA LEU A 245 -81.34 -38.92 20.35
C LEU A 245 -81.40 -39.81 21.61
N GLN A 246 -80.56 -39.56 22.62
CA GLN A 246 -80.66 -40.26 23.91
C GLN A 246 -81.93 -39.87 24.68
N GLU A 247 -82.32 -38.59 24.68
CA GLU A 247 -83.59 -38.13 25.23
C GLU A 247 -84.79 -38.81 24.55
N GLN A 248 -84.80 -38.87 23.21
CA GLN A 248 -85.82 -39.57 22.44
C GLN A 248 -85.86 -41.08 22.78
N ILE A 249 -84.71 -41.74 22.93
CA ILE A 249 -84.65 -43.15 23.33
C ILE A 249 -85.20 -43.35 24.75
N VAL A 250 -84.91 -42.46 25.70
CA VAL A 250 -85.47 -42.51 27.06
C VAL A 250 -86.99 -42.32 27.03
N GLN A 251 -87.48 -41.33 26.29
CA GLN A 251 -88.93 -41.10 26.11
C GLN A 251 -89.62 -42.30 25.47
N LEU A 252 -89.08 -42.85 24.37
CA LEU A 252 -89.62 -44.04 23.71
C LEU A 252 -89.60 -45.29 24.61
N THR A 253 -88.63 -45.39 25.52
CA THR A 253 -88.55 -46.46 26.52
C THR A 253 -89.62 -46.29 27.62
N GLN A 254 -89.88 -45.05 28.03
CA GLN A 254 -90.99 -44.72 28.95
C GLN A 254 -92.35 -44.97 28.30
N ASP A 255 -92.58 -44.48 27.08
CA ASP A 255 -93.80 -44.74 26.28
C ASP A 255 -94.07 -46.23 26.08
N LEU A 256 -93.00 -47.04 25.94
CA LEU A 256 -93.09 -48.49 25.84
C LEU A 256 -93.42 -49.15 27.19
N ALA A 257 -92.86 -48.65 28.29
CA ALA A 257 -93.18 -49.11 29.64
C ALA A 257 -94.65 -48.81 30.00
N ASP A 258 -95.09 -47.56 29.86
CA ASP A 258 -96.49 -47.10 29.99
C ASP A 258 -97.47 -47.97 29.19
N ARG A 259 -97.11 -48.30 27.94
CA ARG A 259 -97.92 -49.18 27.09
C ARG A 259 -97.92 -50.63 27.55
N SER A 260 -96.81 -51.13 28.10
CA SER A 260 -96.76 -52.47 28.67
C SER A 260 -97.59 -52.59 29.95
N GLU A 261 -97.59 -51.56 30.79
CA GLU A 261 -98.42 -51.48 32.01
C GLU A 261 -99.91 -51.42 31.64
N ARG A 262 -100.31 -50.56 30.69
CA ARG A 262 -101.70 -50.52 30.18
C ARG A 262 -102.13 -51.83 29.50
N LEU A 263 -101.21 -52.57 28.88
CA LEU A 263 -101.51 -53.91 28.35
C LEU A 263 -101.76 -54.93 29.47
N VAL A 264 -101.05 -54.84 30.58
CA VAL A 264 -101.32 -55.65 31.78
C VAL A 264 -102.66 -55.27 32.41
N GLU A 265 -102.96 -53.97 32.57
CA GLU A 265 -104.27 -53.49 33.04
C GLU A 265 -105.42 -54.01 32.16
N LEU A 266 -105.27 -53.96 30.84
CA LEU A 266 -106.26 -54.52 29.91
C LEU A 266 -106.40 -56.05 30.06
N GLN A 267 -105.31 -56.79 30.29
CA GLN A 267 -105.39 -58.23 30.54
C GLN A 267 -106.11 -58.55 31.85
N THR A 268 -105.88 -57.79 32.92
CA THR A 268 -106.63 -57.94 34.19
C THR A 268 -108.11 -57.63 34.00
N SER A 269 -108.45 -56.51 33.34
CA SER A 269 -109.85 -56.16 33.04
C SER A 269 -110.56 -57.22 32.19
N ILE A 270 -109.86 -57.86 31.26
CA ILE A 270 -110.41 -58.97 30.45
C ILE A 270 -110.60 -60.25 31.28
N ALA A 271 -109.79 -60.49 32.32
CA ALA A 271 -109.97 -61.61 33.23
C ALA A 271 -111.21 -61.42 34.11
N ASP A 272 -111.35 -60.26 34.76
CA ASP A 272 -112.51 -59.93 35.62
C ASP A 272 -113.84 -60.07 34.85
N MET A 273 -113.89 -59.55 33.62
CA MET A 273 -115.08 -59.66 32.74
C MET A 273 -115.42 -61.10 32.30
N GLN A 274 -114.55 -62.09 32.50
CA GLN A 274 -114.84 -63.49 32.22
C GLN A 274 -115.44 -64.23 33.43
N GLU A 275 -115.24 -63.73 34.65
CA GLU A 275 -115.71 -64.41 35.87
C GLU A 275 -117.15 -64.06 36.23
N GLU A 276 -117.61 -62.83 35.96
CA GLU A 276 -119.03 -62.42 36.13
C GLU A 276 -120.01 -63.18 35.22
N ALA A 277 -119.55 -63.72 34.09
CA ALA A 277 -120.42 -64.27 33.04
C ALA A 277 -121.00 -65.68 33.33
N ALA A 278 -120.57 -66.35 34.41
CA ALA A 278 -120.76 -67.80 34.57
C ALA A 278 -122.00 -68.26 35.38
N GLN A 279 -122.68 -67.36 36.10
CA GLN A 279 -123.68 -67.75 37.10
C GLN A 279 -125.00 -68.38 36.58
N PRO A 280 -125.69 -67.87 35.54
CA PRO A 280 -127.03 -68.36 35.19
C PRO A 280 -127.07 -69.78 34.60
N ALA A 281 -125.93 -70.39 34.31
CA ALA A 281 -125.85 -71.73 33.73
C ALA A 281 -126.07 -72.88 34.74
N ARG A 282 -125.97 -72.63 36.07
CA ARG A 282 -125.97 -73.70 37.09
C ARG A 282 -127.38 -74.14 37.52
N ALA A 283 -128.35 -73.22 37.63
CA ALA A 283 -129.67 -73.52 38.19
C ALA A 283 -130.49 -74.54 37.36
N ALA A 284 -130.34 -74.53 36.03
CA ALA A 284 -131.11 -75.37 35.11
C ALA A 284 -130.77 -76.88 35.19
N ALA A 285 -129.72 -77.27 35.92
CA ALA A 285 -129.29 -78.67 36.02
C ALA A 285 -130.10 -79.49 37.05
N SER A 286 -130.64 -78.85 38.09
CA SER A 286 -131.18 -79.53 39.30
C SER A 286 -132.71 -79.64 39.35
N GLY A 287 -133.40 -79.56 38.21
CA GLY A 287 -134.86 -79.75 38.10
C GLY A 287 -135.75 -78.60 38.63
N LEU A 288 -135.19 -77.66 39.39
CA LEU A 288 -135.84 -76.41 39.76
C LEU A 288 -135.95 -75.49 38.52
N ILE A 289 -137.14 -74.94 38.27
CA ILE A 289 -137.36 -73.92 37.23
C ILE A 289 -137.73 -72.61 37.92
N LEU A 290 -136.96 -71.56 37.64
CA LEU A 290 -137.11 -70.27 38.29
C LEU A 290 -138.29 -69.51 37.65
N GLY A 291 -139.14 -68.92 38.50
CA GLY A 291 -140.41 -68.30 38.14
C GLY A 291 -141.64 -69.22 38.28
N GLU A 292 -141.44 -70.54 38.44
CA GLU A 292 -142.54 -71.52 38.50
C GLU A 292 -143.07 -71.75 39.93
N ARG A 293 -144.33 -72.20 40.01
CA ARG A 293 -144.99 -72.58 41.27
C ARG A 293 -145.11 -74.08 41.44
N TYR A 294 -144.97 -74.53 42.67
CA TYR A 294 -145.07 -75.94 43.06
C TYR A 294 -145.99 -76.09 44.28
N GLU A 295 -146.73 -77.19 44.38
CA GLU A 295 -147.62 -77.53 45.50
C GLU A 295 -147.21 -78.82 46.22
N ALA A 296 -147.40 -78.83 47.53
CA ALA A 296 -147.28 -80.02 48.38
C ALA A 296 -148.43 -80.03 49.40
N GLY A 297 -149.52 -80.71 49.06
CA GLY A 297 -150.75 -80.71 49.87
C GLY A 297 -151.35 -79.29 49.94
N PRO A 298 -151.44 -78.68 51.14
CA PRO A 298 -151.94 -77.30 51.27
C PRO A 298 -150.86 -76.23 51.05
N VAL A 299 -149.57 -76.58 50.92
CA VAL A 299 -148.47 -75.62 50.80
C VAL A 299 -148.14 -75.34 49.32
N LEU A 300 -147.98 -74.07 48.99
CA LEU A 300 -147.53 -73.54 47.70
C LEU A 300 -146.11 -72.98 47.87
N VAL A 301 -145.21 -73.17 46.89
CA VAL A 301 -143.89 -72.54 46.85
C VAL A 301 -143.56 -71.95 45.48
N THR A 302 -142.88 -70.81 45.47
CA THR A 302 -142.34 -70.12 44.29
C THR A 302 -140.86 -69.82 44.50
N PHE A 303 -140.02 -69.93 43.46
CA PHE A 303 -138.60 -69.55 43.49
C PHE A 303 -138.31 -68.54 42.36
N SER A 304 -137.66 -67.42 42.66
CA SER A 304 -137.38 -66.34 41.69
C SER A 304 -136.03 -66.49 40.99
N ASP A 305 -135.84 -65.80 39.87
CA ASP A 305 -134.54 -65.65 39.21
C ASP A 305 -133.54 -64.76 39.99
N GLN A 306 -133.99 -64.09 41.05
CA GLN A 306 -133.21 -63.19 41.91
C GLN A 306 -132.73 -63.85 43.21
N GLY A 307 -132.88 -65.17 43.36
CA GLY A 307 -132.44 -65.88 44.56
C GLY A 307 -133.36 -65.70 45.77
N THR A 308 -134.66 -65.49 45.56
CA THR A 308 -135.67 -65.42 46.62
C THR A 308 -136.74 -66.49 46.49
N PHE A 309 -137.29 -66.97 47.61
CA PHE A 309 -138.38 -67.93 47.65
C PHE A 309 -139.59 -67.35 48.41
N GLU A 310 -140.76 -67.89 48.12
CA GLU A 310 -142.04 -67.52 48.73
C GLU A 310 -142.88 -68.79 48.92
N MET A 311 -143.26 -69.10 50.16
CA MET A 311 -144.06 -70.25 50.58
C MET A 311 -145.35 -69.79 51.27
N ALA A 312 -146.51 -70.27 50.80
CA ALA A 312 -147.82 -69.89 51.35
C ALA A 312 -148.72 -71.12 51.58
N ASN A 313 -149.44 -71.15 52.70
CA ASN A 313 -150.39 -72.21 53.03
C ASN A 313 -151.79 -71.85 52.53
N ALA A 314 -152.24 -72.48 51.45
CA ALA A 314 -153.53 -72.22 50.78
C ALA A 314 -154.78 -72.50 51.62
N SER A 315 -154.63 -73.12 52.81
CA SER A 315 -155.73 -73.37 53.76
C SER A 315 -155.78 -72.39 54.93
N SER A 316 -154.85 -71.43 54.99
CA SER A 316 -154.74 -70.42 56.06
C SER A 316 -154.43 -69.03 55.46
N VAL A 317 -153.83 -68.13 56.23
CA VAL A 317 -153.24 -66.87 55.73
C VAL A 317 -151.76 -66.78 56.18
N GLU A 318 -151.11 -67.94 56.28
CA GLU A 318 -149.73 -68.12 56.74
C GLU A 318 -148.79 -68.16 55.52
N GLU A 319 -147.80 -67.26 55.50
CA GLU A 319 -146.88 -67.07 54.39
C GLU A 319 -145.46 -66.78 54.92
N VAL A 320 -144.45 -67.25 54.18
CA VAL A 320 -143.01 -67.19 54.51
C VAL A 320 -142.22 -66.88 53.25
N SER A 321 -141.40 -65.83 53.25
CA SER A 321 -140.49 -65.52 52.15
C SER A 321 -139.07 -65.23 52.64
N GLY A 322 -138.08 -65.56 51.81
CA GLY A 322 -136.65 -65.45 52.17
C GLY A 322 -135.74 -65.54 50.96
N SER A 323 -134.43 -65.66 51.21
CA SER A 323 -133.43 -65.94 50.19
C SER A 323 -133.30 -67.45 49.95
N TYR A 324 -132.95 -67.87 48.74
CA TYR A 324 -132.49 -69.23 48.49
C TYR A 324 -131.18 -69.23 47.69
N PHE A 325 -130.36 -70.25 47.96
CA PHE A 325 -129.15 -70.55 47.22
C PHE A 325 -129.15 -72.03 46.84
N LEU A 326 -128.66 -72.35 45.64
CA LEU A 326 -128.68 -73.69 45.07
C LEU A 326 -127.26 -74.04 44.59
N GLU A 327 -126.62 -74.97 45.29
CA GLU A 327 -125.26 -75.42 45.01
C GLU A 327 -125.19 -76.94 45.15
N GLU A 328 -124.68 -77.62 44.11
CA GLU A 328 -124.46 -79.07 44.07
C GLU A 328 -125.65 -79.90 44.61
N GLU A 329 -126.85 -79.64 44.06
CA GLU A 329 -128.14 -80.27 44.41
C GLU A 329 -128.70 -79.91 45.82
N MET A 330 -127.95 -79.14 46.63
CA MET A 330 -128.40 -78.64 47.93
C MET A 330 -129.10 -77.27 47.82
N LEU A 331 -130.38 -77.24 48.17
CA LEU A 331 -131.18 -76.03 48.36
C LEU A 331 -130.99 -75.49 49.77
N THR A 332 -130.28 -74.38 49.90
CA THR A 332 -130.25 -73.61 51.15
C THR A 332 -131.36 -72.57 51.10
N LEU A 333 -132.33 -72.65 52.01
CA LEU A 333 -133.31 -71.60 52.28
C LEU A 333 -132.79 -70.76 53.45
N SER A 334 -132.68 -69.45 53.29
CA SER A 334 -132.09 -68.51 54.26
C SER A 334 -132.93 -67.23 54.39
N ASP A 335 -132.58 -66.40 55.37
CA ASP A 335 -133.18 -65.07 55.61
C ASP A 335 -134.72 -65.04 55.65
N ALA A 336 -135.35 -66.13 56.09
CA ALA A 336 -136.79 -66.31 56.04
C ALA A 336 -137.54 -65.39 57.01
N THR A 337 -138.64 -64.83 56.53
CA THR A 337 -139.52 -63.90 57.24
C THR A 337 -140.98 -64.26 56.97
N GLY A 338 -141.85 -64.12 57.96
CA GLY A 338 -143.25 -64.54 57.89
C GLY A 338 -143.65 -65.43 59.08
N ASP A 339 -144.67 -66.27 58.90
CA ASP A 339 -145.06 -67.25 59.93
C ASP A 339 -144.25 -68.54 59.81
N LEU A 340 -143.07 -68.54 60.46
CA LEU A 340 -142.14 -69.66 60.41
C LEU A 340 -142.60 -70.87 61.24
N GLY A 341 -143.65 -70.76 62.04
CA GLY A 341 -144.11 -71.81 62.95
C GLY A 341 -143.01 -72.31 63.91
N ASN A 342 -142.47 -73.51 63.66
CA ASN A 342 -141.35 -74.09 64.39
C ASN A 342 -140.12 -74.36 63.47
N ALA A 343 -140.04 -73.76 62.29
CA ALA A 343 -138.94 -73.94 61.36
C ALA A 343 -137.74 -73.04 61.71
N GLU A 344 -136.56 -73.65 61.89
CA GLU A 344 -135.30 -72.93 62.04
C GLU A 344 -134.64 -72.75 60.67
N PHE A 345 -134.09 -71.57 60.41
CA PHE A 345 -133.39 -71.25 59.16
C PHE A 345 -131.93 -70.88 59.48
N PRO A 346 -130.96 -71.20 58.59
CA PRO A 346 -131.17 -71.73 57.25
C PRO A 346 -131.48 -73.23 57.20
N MET A 347 -132.50 -73.61 56.42
CA MET A 347 -132.80 -75.01 56.12
C MET A 347 -132.01 -75.45 54.89
N ARG A 348 -131.32 -76.59 54.95
CA ARG A 348 -130.59 -77.18 53.83
C ARG A 348 -131.23 -78.49 53.40
N CYS A 349 -131.88 -78.44 52.25
CA CYS A 349 -132.66 -79.53 51.69
C CYS A 349 -131.95 -80.04 50.44
N ASN A 350 -131.56 -81.31 50.40
CA ASN A 350 -131.08 -81.95 49.18
C ASN A 350 -132.27 -82.15 48.22
N ILE A 351 -132.18 -81.68 46.97
CA ILE A 351 -133.26 -81.78 45.98
C ILE A 351 -133.13 -83.09 45.18
N VAL A 352 -134.08 -84.00 45.38
CA VAL A 352 -134.27 -85.15 44.47
C VAL A 352 -135.31 -84.77 43.42
N ALA A 353 -134.86 -84.43 42.21
CA ALA A 353 -135.74 -84.02 41.12
C ALA A 353 -136.67 -85.14 40.62
N ASP A 354 -137.91 -84.77 40.28
CA ASP A 354 -138.98 -85.66 39.79
C ASP A 354 -139.44 -85.19 38.39
N ALA A 355 -139.97 -86.09 37.56
CA ALA A 355 -140.60 -85.71 36.29
C ALA A 355 -141.81 -84.77 36.48
N ALA A 356 -142.46 -84.81 37.65
CA ALA A 356 -143.57 -83.93 38.02
C ALA A 356 -143.15 -82.70 38.86
N GLY A 357 -141.90 -82.61 39.34
CA GLY A 357 -141.50 -81.59 40.32
C GLY A 357 -140.18 -81.92 41.02
N PHE A 358 -140.16 -81.91 42.35
CA PHE A 358 -139.02 -82.36 43.15
C PHE A 358 -139.46 -82.86 44.52
N THR A 359 -138.63 -83.68 45.18
CA THR A 359 -138.79 -84.06 46.58
C THR A 359 -137.62 -83.53 47.39
N LEU A 360 -137.90 -82.87 48.52
CA LEU A 360 -136.86 -82.42 49.44
C LEU A 360 -136.46 -83.56 50.38
N ALA A 361 -135.17 -83.76 50.57
CA ALA A 361 -134.61 -84.70 51.54
C ALA A 361 -133.70 -83.95 52.53
N SER A 362 -133.84 -84.23 53.82
CA SER A 362 -132.88 -83.73 54.81
C SER A 362 -131.66 -84.65 54.88
N GLU A 363 -130.47 -84.07 54.70
CA GLU A 363 -129.19 -84.79 54.77
C GLU A 363 -128.44 -84.53 56.09
N ASP A 364 -128.55 -83.31 56.62
CA ASP A 364 -127.86 -82.83 57.84
C ASP A 364 -128.80 -82.61 59.05
N GLY A 365 -130.08 -82.98 58.92
CA GLY A 365 -131.16 -82.73 59.87
C GLY A 365 -131.84 -81.35 59.77
N SER A 366 -131.24 -80.36 59.11
CA SER A 366 -131.77 -78.98 59.09
C SER A 366 -133.09 -78.82 58.33
N CYS A 367 -133.42 -79.76 57.44
CA CYS A 367 -134.64 -79.77 56.64
C CYS A 367 -135.61 -80.90 57.06
N GLU A 368 -135.52 -81.44 58.29
CA GLU A 368 -136.39 -82.53 58.75
C GLU A 368 -137.89 -82.23 58.57
N LEU A 369 -138.32 -80.97 58.75
CA LEU A 369 -139.71 -80.53 58.61
C LEU A 369 -140.26 -80.66 57.17
N LEU A 370 -139.40 -80.60 56.15
CA LEU A 370 -139.78 -80.74 54.74
C LEU A 370 -139.24 -82.04 54.12
N SER A 371 -138.58 -82.89 54.91
CA SER A 371 -137.96 -84.14 54.44
C SER A 371 -139.01 -85.16 54.02
N GLY A 372 -138.91 -85.63 52.77
CA GLY A 372 -139.89 -86.51 52.14
C GLY A 372 -141.12 -85.77 51.60
N ILE A 373 -141.16 -84.43 51.61
CA ILE A 373 -142.22 -83.67 50.97
C ILE A 373 -141.92 -83.51 49.47
N SER A 374 -142.80 -84.08 48.65
CA SER A 374 -142.78 -83.96 47.18
C SER A 374 -143.60 -82.74 46.74
N PHE A 375 -142.93 -81.75 46.17
CA PHE A 375 -143.49 -80.55 45.57
C PHE A 375 -143.72 -80.78 44.07
N SER A 376 -144.98 -80.89 43.67
CA SER A 376 -145.42 -81.07 42.27
C SER A 376 -145.62 -79.72 41.59
N ARG A 377 -145.25 -79.54 40.32
CA ARG A 377 -145.36 -78.25 39.63
C ARG A 377 -146.84 -77.94 39.28
N ILE A 378 -147.31 -76.73 39.61
CA ILE A 378 -148.71 -76.32 39.42
C ILE A 378 -148.91 -75.80 38.00
N GLY A 379 -149.45 -76.63 37.11
CA GLY A 379 -149.78 -76.21 35.74
C GLY A 379 -149.45 -77.21 34.63
N GLN A 380 -149.77 -78.49 34.82
CA GLN A 380 -149.96 -79.46 33.73
C GLN A 380 -151.45 -79.76 33.55
#